data_AF-A0A9X2FKD9-F1
#
_entry.id   AF-A0A9X2FKD9-F1
#
_cell.length_a   1.000
_cell.length_b   1.000
_cell.length_c   1.000
_cell.angle_alpha   90.00
_cell.angle_beta   90.00
_cell.angle_gamma   90.00
#
_symmetry.space_group_name_H-M   'P 1'
#
loop_
_entity.id
_entity.type
_entity.pdbx_description
1 polymer ?
#
loop_
_entity_poly.entity_id
_entity_poly.type
_entity_poly.pdbx_seq_one_letter_code
_entity_poly.pdbx_strand_id
1 'polypeptide(L)'
;MYNMIPDTLQEVQTKLSWLLANGYSATQESVITDGILAGTDLMFEDALEGPYWTVLWQEENKTLLVRGALGENLGAISPRTTFNTFSEDFIQNPASTWLNISTQVEKLIKAN
;
A
#
# COMPACT_ATOMS: atom_id res chain seq x y z
N MET A 1 12.98 8.70 7.31
CA MET A 1 12.21 7.59 7.91
C MET A 1 10.71 7.81 7.87
N TYR A 2 10.18 9.01 8.13
CA TYR A 2 8.74 9.26 8.11
C TYR A 2 8.05 8.82 6.79
N ASN A 3 8.54 9.32 5.64
CA ASN A 3 8.03 8.98 4.30
C ASN A 3 8.61 7.68 3.70
N MET A 4 9.33 6.87 4.49
CA MET A 4 9.89 5.62 3.96
C MET A 4 8.77 4.61 3.75
N ILE A 5 8.69 4.01 2.56
CA ILE A 5 7.83 2.86 2.26
C ILE A 5 8.65 1.59 2.51
N PRO A 6 8.28 0.71 3.45
CA PRO A 6 9.03 -0.51 3.72
C PRO A 6 8.83 -1.58 2.65
N ASP A 7 9.91 -2.15 2.14
CA ASP A 7 9.90 -3.30 1.21
C ASP A 7 10.10 -4.64 1.92
N THR A 8 10.54 -4.61 3.18
CA THR A 8 10.81 -5.82 3.98
C THR A 8 10.31 -5.70 5.42
N LEU A 9 10.15 -6.84 6.09
CA LEU A 9 9.84 -6.84 7.52
C LEU A 9 10.95 -6.21 8.38
N GLN A 10 12.23 -6.31 7.97
CA GLN A 10 13.32 -5.65 8.69
C GLN A 10 13.19 -4.13 8.64
N GLU A 11 12.78 -3.61 7.48
CA GLU A 11 12.51 -2.19 7.29
C GLU A 11 11.28 -1.73 8.07
N VAL A 12 10.23 -2.54 8.14
CA VAL A 12 9.07 -2.30 9.01
C VAL A 12 9.52 -2.13 10.47
N GLN A 13 10.35 -3.05 10.99
CA GLN A 13 10.87 -2.94 12.36
C GLN A 13 11.74 -1.70 12.56
N THR A 14 12.55 -1.35 11.57
CA THR A 14 13.42 -0.16 11.61
C THR A 14 12.58 1.11 11.64
N LYS A 15 11.55 1.21 10.80
CA LYS A 15 10.62 2.34 10.78
C LYS A 15 9.80 2.42 12.06
N LEU A 16 9.27 1.29 12.56
CA LEU A 16 8.55 1.23 13.84
C LEU A 16 9.42 1.72 15.00
N SER A 17 10.66 1.23 15.11
CA SER A 17 11.60 1.65 16.15
C SER A 17 11.87 3.15 16.09
N TRP A 18 12.06 3.69 14.87
CA TRP A 18 12.26 5.12 14.68
C TRP A 18 11.01 5.92 15.08
N LEU A 19 9.80 5.49 14.71
CA LEU A 19 8.54 6.17 15.07
C LEU A 19 8.38 6.24 16.59
N LEU A 20 8.54 5.12 17.29
CA LEU A 20 8.43 5.07 18.75
C LEU A 20 9.49 5.94 19.44
N ALA A 21 10.73 5.93 18.96
CA ALA A 21 11.81 6.76 19.49
C ALA A 21 11.57 8.27 19.30
N ASN A 22 10.74 8.66 18.34
CA ASN A 22 10.38 10.05 18.05
C ASN A 22 9.01 10.45 18.63
N GLY A 23 8.44 9.64 19.53
CA GLY A 23 7.22 9.96 20.27
C GLY A 23 5.92 9.69 19.51
N TYR A 24 5.97 9.03 18.35
CA TYR A 24 4.78 8.60 17.64
C TYR A 24 4.20 7.32 18.25
N SER A 25 2.88 7.20 18.27
CA SER A 25 2.21 5.92 18.54
C SER A 25 2.05 5.16 17.22
N ALA A 26 2.67 3.97 17.13
CA ALA A 26 2.63 3.14 15.95
C ALA A 26 2.67 1.66 16.33
N THR A 27 2.13 0.81 15.47
CA THR A 27 2.22 -0.65 15.57
C THR A 27 2.90 -1.21 14.32
N GLN A 28 3.32 -2.47 14.37
CA GLN A 28 3.84 -3.13 13.17
C GLN A 28 2.79 -3.13 12.04
N GLU A 29 1.53 -3.38 12.38
CA GLU A 29 0.43 -3.34 11.41
C GLU A 29 0.26 -1.95 10.81
N SER A 30 0.24 -0.89 11.62
CA SER A 30 0.07 0.47 11.09
C SER A 30 1.22 0.86 10.16
N VAL A 31 2.46 0.46 10.47
CA VAL A 31 3.61 0.70 9.59
C VAL A 31 3.47 -0.01 8.25
N ILE A 32 2.91 -1.24 8.26
CA ILE A 32 2.65 -1.99 7.03
C ILE A 32 1.50 -1.35 6.25
N THR A 33 0.36 -1.05 6.88
CA THR A 33 -0.82 -0.51 6.18
C THR A 33 -0.53 0.88 5.62
N ASP A 34 0.14 1.76 6.38
CA ASP A 34 0.57 3.07 5.88
C ASP A 34 1.56 2.93 4.71
N GLY A 35 2.49 1.96 4.82
CA GLY A 35 3.44 1.64 3.75
C GLY A 35 2.75 1.16 2.48
N ILE A 36 1.80 0.24 2.60
CA ILE A 36 1.01 -0.32 1.50
C ILE A 36 0.20 0.78 0.80
N LEU A 37 -0.47 1.64 1.56
CA LEU A 37 -1.23 2.77 1.01
C LEU A 37 -0.30 3.70 0.21
N ALA A 38 0.77 4.19 0.83
CA ALA A 38 1.71 5.12 0.20
C ALA A 38 2.44 4.51 -1.01
N GLY A 39 2.85 3.24 -0.91
CA GLY A 39 3.51 2.54 -2.02
C GLY A 39 2.57 2.30 -3.20
N THR A 40 1.31 1.98 -2.94
CA THR A 40 0.32 1.80 -4.01
C THR A 40 0.01 3.13 -4.69
N ASP A 41 -0.12 4.22 -3.93
CA ASP A 41 -0.33 5.58 -4.48
C ASP A 41 0.85 5.97 -5.38
N LEU A 42 2.09 5.80 -4.91
CA LEU A 42 3.31 6.05 -5.68
C LEU A 42 3.36 5.23 -6.98
N MET A 43 2.93 3.97 -6.97
CA MET A 43 2.88 3.14 -8.19
C MET A 43 1.93 3.71 -9.25
N PHE A 44 0.80 4.31 -8.84
CA PHE A 44 -0.08 5.02 -9.77
C PHE A 44 0.53 6.34 -10.23
N GLU A 45 1.13 7.12 -9.33
CA GLU A 45 1.79 8.38 -9.69
C GLU A 45 2.89 8.16 -10.73
N ASP A 46 3.74 7.16 -10.51
CA ASP A 46 4.83 6.81 -11.42
C ASP A 46 4.30 6.36 -12.78
N ALA A 47 3.28 5.52 -12.79
CA ALA A 47 2.74 4.94 -14.03
C ALA A 47 1.87 5.92 -14.85
N LEU A 48 1.27 6.92 -14.19
CA LEU A 48 0.47 7.96 -14.83
C LEU A 48 1.27 9.25 -15.08
N GLU A 49 2.54 9.29 -14.67
CA GLU A 49 3.40 10.48 -14.71
C GLU A 49 2.79 11.69 -13.96
N GLY A 50 2.11 11.41 -12.84
CA GLY A 50 1.54 12.44 -11.97
C GLY A 50 0.41 11.95 -11.04
N PRO A 51 0.01 12.77 -10.05
CA PRO A 51 -0.99 12.42 -9.03
C PRO A 51 -2.44 12.56 -9.56
N TYR A 52 -2.74 11.86 -10.66
CA TYR A 52 -4.06 11.92 -11.28
C TYR A 52 -5.08 11.06 -10.56
N TRP A 53 -4.65 9.92 -10.01
CA TRP A 53 -5.51 9.00 -9.27
C TRP A 53 -5.12 9.02 -7.80
N THR A 54 -6.08 8.69 -6.94
CA THR A 54 -5.89 8.66 -5.49
C THR A 54 -6.23 7.28 -4.96
N VAL A 55 -5.35 6.74 -4.13
CA VAL A 55 -5.57 5.49 -3.40
C VAL A 55 -6.03 5.78 -1.98
N LEU A 56 -7.06 5.07 -1.51
CA LEU A 56 -7.55 5.18 -0.14
C LEU A 56 -8.05 3.84 0.39
N TRP A 57 -8.09 3.67 1.70
CA TRP A 57 -8.71 2.49 2.30
C TRP A 57 -10.23 2.51 2.12
N GLN A 58 -10.77 1.51 1.41
CA GLN A 58 -12.20 1.22 1.45
C GLN A 58 -12.56 0.48 2.74
N GLU A 59 -11.75 -0.52 3.07
CA GLU A 59 -11.74 -1.21 4.34
C GLU A 59 -10.27 -1.34 4.76
N GLU A 60 -9.93 -0.71 5.89
CA GLU A 60 -8.54 -0.64 6.35
C GLU A 60 -7.92 -2.03 6.45
N ASN A 61 -6.68 -2.14 5.95
CA ASN A 61 -5.91 -3.39 5.89
C ASN A 61 -6.50 -4.48 4.98
N LYS A 62 -7.63 -4.28 4.29
CA LYS A 62 -8.25 -5.31 3.42
C LYS A 62 -8.39 -4.90 1.97
N THR A 63 -8.81 -3.67 1.72
CA THR A 63 -9.15 -3.23 0.36
C THR A 63 -8.82 -1.76 0.17
N LEU A 64 -8.02 -1.49 -0.85
CA LEU A 64 -7.74 -0.14 -1.33
C LEU A 64 -8.72 0.18 -2.46
N LEU A 65 -9.43 1.31 -2.36
CA LEU A 65 -10.20 1.90 -3.44
C LEU A 65 -9.29 2.85 -4.24
N VAL A 66 -9.38 2.78 -5.56
CA VAL A 66 -8.68 3.67 -6.48
C VAL A 66 -9.71 4.60 -7.12
N ARG A 67 -9.49 5.91 -7.01
CA ARG A 67 -10.35 6.94 -7.60
C ARG A 67 -9.61 7.77 -8.62
N GLY A 68 -10.29 8.10 -9.72
CA GLY A 68 -9.76 8.99 -10.75
C GLY A 68 -9.84 10.47 -10.35
N ALA A 69 -9.32 11.34 -11.22
CA ALA A 69 -9.21 12.77 -10.97
C ALA A 69 -10.58 13.46 -10.80
N LEU A 70 -11.66 12.89 -11.34
CA LEU A 70 -13.02 13.40 -11.21
C LEU A 70 -13.78 12.73 -10.04
N GLY A 71 -13.09 11.89 -9.27
CA GLY A 71 -13.64 11.20 -8.11
C GLY A 71 -14.45 9.93 -8.44
N GLU A 72 -14.44 9.49 -9.69
CA GLU A 72 -15.00 8.21 -10.13
C GLU A 72 -14.22 7.03 -9.53
N ASN A 73 -14.92 5.92 -9.28
CA ASN A 73 -14.28 4.70 -8.78
C ASN A 73 -13.73 3.90 -9.96
N LEU A 74 -12.41 3.73 -10.01
CA LEU A 74 -11.71 3.04 -11.10
C LEU A 74 -11.49 1.55 -10.81
N GLY A 75 -11.53 1.18 -9.53
CA GLY A 75 -11.42 -0.20 -9.09
C GLY A 75 -10.90 -0.31 -7.67
N ALA A 76 -10.51 -1.52 -7.30
CA ALA A 76 -9.96 -1.81 -5.99
C ALA A 76 -8.76 -2.75 -6.08
N ILE A 77 -7.88 -2.67 -5.08
CA ILE A 77 -6.71 -3.54 -4.92
C ILE A 77 -6.88 -4.32 -3.61
N SER A 78 -6.64 -5.62 -3.70
CA SER A 78 -6.76 -6.56 -2.58
C SER A 78 -5.45 -7.32 -2.34
N PRO A 79 -5.23 -7.88 -1.14
CA PRO A 79 -4.11 -8.80 -0.91
C PRO A 79 -4.22 -10.04 -1.80
N ARG A 80 -3.16 -10.86 -1.85
CA ARG A 80 -3.18 -12.15 -2.54
C ARG A 80 -4.33 -13.01 -2.00
N THR A 81 -4.95 -13.78 -2.88
CA THR A 81 -6.22 -14.52 -2.63
C THR A 81 -6.20 -15.49 -1.44
N THR A 82 -5.03 -15.86 -0.93
CA THR A 82 -4.85 -16.72 0.24
C THR A 82 -4.92 -15.97 1.58
N PHE A 83 -4.95 -14.64 1.57
CA PHE A 83 -4.94 -13.79 2.77
C PHE A 83 -6.18 -12.89 2.81
N ASN A 84 -6.61 -12.55 4.03
CA ASN A 84 -7.75 -11.65 4.23
C ASN A 84 -7.31 -10.18 4.38
N THR A 85 -6.05 -9.96 4.75
CA THR A 85 -5.48 -8.64 4.99
C THR A 85 -4.13 -8.44 4.30
N PHE A 86 -3.76 -7.19 4.03
CA PHE A 86 -2.45 -6.82 3.52
C PHE A 86 -1.35 -7.08 4.54
N SER A 87 -1.61 -6.88 5.85
CA SER A 87 -0.62 -7.15 6.89
C SER A 87 -0.26 -8.63 6.97
N GLU A 88 -1.25 -9.55 6.93
CA GLU A 88 -1.01 -10.99 6.86
C GLU A 88 -0.20 -11.38 5.61
N ASP A 89 -0.60 -10.85 4.45
CA ASP A 89 0.06 -11.10 3.17
C ASP A 89 1.54 -10.65 3.22
N PHE A 90 1.77 -9.42 3.67
CA PHE A 90 3.09 -8.81 3.76
C PHE A 90 4.01 -9.53 4.75
N ILE A 91 3.48 -9.91 5.91
CA ILE A 91 4.24 -10.69 6.90
C ILE A 91 4.69 -12.03 6.31
N GLN A 92 3.85 -12.67 5.49
CA GLN A 92 4.21 -13.93 4.87
C GLN A 92 5.27 -13.78 3.78
N ASN A 93 5.14 -12.79 2.88
CA ASN A 93 6.12 -12.54 1.82
C ASN A 93 5.99 -11.12 1.23
N PRO A 94 6.78 -10.13 1.70
CA PRO A 94 6.69 -8.75 1.25
C PRO A 94 6.83 -8.58 -0.27
N ALA A 95 7.80 -9.27 -0.88
CA ALA A 95 8.05 -9.18 -2.31
C ALA A 95 6.87 -9.65 -3.15
N SER A 96 6.20 -10.72 -2.71
CA SER A 96 5.00 -11.22 -3.39
C SER A 96 3.78 -10.33 -3.18
N THR A 97 3.68 -9.65 -2.03
CA THR A 97 2.65 -8.64 -1.79
C THR A 97 2.81 -7.47 -2.76
N TRP A 98 4.02 -6.93 -2.89
CA TRP A 98 4.29 -5.85 -3.84
C TRP A 98 4.09 -6.25 -5.30
N LEU A 99 4.51 -7.46 -5.69
CA LEU A 99 4.25 -7.98 -7.03
C LEU A 99 2.74 -8.11 -7.31
N ASN A 100 1.97 -8.55 -6.32
CA ASN A 100 0.51 -8.64 -6.45
C ASN A 100 -0.15 -7.26 -6.59
N ILE A 101 0.31 -6.27 -5.83
CA ILE A 101 -0.17 -4.89 -5.92
C ILE A 101 0.17 -4.31 -7.30
N SER A 102 1.43 -4.38 -7.73
CA SER A 102 1.86 -3.82 -9.03
C SER A 102 1.13 -4.47 -10.21
N THR A 103 0.87 -5.77 -10.15
CA THR A 103 0.06 -6.48 -11.16
C THR A 103 -1.37 -5.95 -11.22
N GLN A 104 -1.98 -5.61 -10.08
CA GLN A 104 -3.33 -5.04 -10.04
C GLN A 104 -3.33 -3.57 -10.50
N VAL A 105 -2.34 -2.78 -10.12
CA VAL A 105 -2.12 -1.41 -10.62
C VAL A 105 -2.06 -1.41 -12.15
N GLU A 106 -1.20 -2.26 -12.74
CA GLU A 106 -1.05 -2.37 -14.20
C GLU A 106 -2.36 -2.75 -14.90
N LYS A 107 -3.16 -3.65 -14.29
CA LYS A 107 -4.47 -4.03 -14.83
C LYS A 107 -5.46 -2.86 -14.79
N LEU A 108 -5.49 -2.09 -13.70
CA LEU A 108 -6.39 -0.95 -13.56
C LEU A 108 -6.03 0.17 -14.54
N ILE A 109 -4.74 0.42 -14.76
CA ILE A 109 -4.25 1.39 -15.75
C ILE A 109 -4.60 0.96 -17.17
N LYS A 110 -4.45 -0.32 -17.53
CA LYS A 110 -4.81 -0.80 -18.88
C LYS A 110 -6.31 -0.78 -19.16
N ALA A 111 -7.14 -0.76 -18.11
CA ALA A 111 -8.58 -0.83 -18.23
C ALA A 111 -9.27 0.54 -18.33
N ASN A 112 -8.58 1.63 -18.01
CA ASN A 112 -9.11 3.00 -17.96
C ASN A 112 -8.23 3.98 -18.74
#